data_AF-A0AAE6TQQ0-F1
#
_entry.id   AF-A0AAE6TQQ0-F1
#
_cell.length_a   1.000
_cell.length_b   1.000
_cell.length_c   1.000
_cell.angle_alpha   90.00
_cell.angle_beta   90.00
_cell.angle_gamma   90.00
#
_symmetry.space_group_name_H-M   'P 1'
#
loop_
_entity.id
_entity.type
_entity.pdbx_description
1 polymer ?
#
loop_
_entity_poly.entity_id
_entity_poly.type
_entity_poly.pdbx_seq_one_letter_code
_entity_poly.pdbx_strand_id
1 'polypeptide(L)'
;MLAGTAAALAAALTGCESAAPASRQTSDDARAPVVTGHKPKGKDVIDVVADFGAKGDGRTDDSRAFARAYSYAAGRVWDHIGRTVIDIPAGTYLIRKPHALLNATGGKLKANGLRFRGAGKRMTQLLFAPPEGDTTYLCRNEDSWANVMFEQLGFVAATPGASFFYSYSTGQAQDYRFTECEWTGEWTYGLALDGSNTNSEMRWDACRVGGAYRKAFLYSGLSEKSVSHGQQDQFLNYWFNDMKVEYAWGNFLEFPYGGSITCRGGSYIVTGRRPEDSGDYGRTSTFFRFPRGPHHDSVQRFHAEDIRFEVRDPDTVVIDCAWDSGTVHFNDCDDTANAFKSFAEESSPHRYRIGSQGPLVRYDSCQLSGQHSYEQDGGGAGPRARYDMCRLRNHSPQDFIKGAGDRVKFVDCLGS
;
A
#
# COMPACT_ATOMS: atom_id res chain seq x y z
N MET A 1 57.76 7.95 -10.83
CA MET A 1 56.55 7.31 -11.39
C MET A 1 55.56 7.17 -10.22
N LEU A 2 54.60 8.12 -10.13
CA LEU A 2 53.15 7.91 -10.29
C LEU A 2 52.54 7.01 -9.20
N ALA A 3 51.95 7.59 -8.15
CA ALA A 3 50.50 7.85 -7.93
C ALA A 3 49.91 6.75 -7.03
N GLY A 4 48.98 6.97 -6.09
CA GLY A 4 48.16 8.12 -5.78
C GLY A 4 47.52 8.01 -4.39
N THR A 5 46.77 9.06 -4.09
CA THR A 5 46.20 9.54 -2.84
C THR A 5 45.06 8.69 -2.25
N ALA A 6 45.11 8.44 -0.95
CA ALA A 6 43.96 8.07 -0.12
C ALA A 6 43.51 9.31 0.69
N ALA A 7 42.27 9.76 0.48
CA ALA A 7 41.65 10.81 1.28
C ALA A 7 40.82 10.16 2.39
N ALA A 8 41.24 10.35 3.64
CA ALA A 8 40.46 10.03 4.83
C ALA A 8 39.79 11.32 5.32
N LEU A 9 38.45 11.33 5.39
CA LEU A 9 37.69 12.37 6.09
C LEU A 9 37.85 12.15 7.60
N ALA A 10 38.57 13.06 8.26
CA ALA A 10 38.64 13.14 9.71
C ALA A 10 37.38 13.85 10.25
N ALA A 11 36.68 13.17 11.15
CA ALA A 11 35.63 13.74 11.98
C ALA A 11 36.25 14.71 13.00
N ALA A 12 35.78 15.95 13.02
CA ALA A 12 36.06 16.90 14.09
C ALA A 12 34.95 16.79 15.15
N LEU A 13 35.29 16.13 16.27
CA LEU A 13 34.55 16.18 17.53
C LEU A 13 35.22 17.18 18.46
N THR A 14 34.65 18.39 18.57
CA THR A 14 34.96 19.42 19.58
C THR A 14 33.72 20.31 19.73
N GLY A 15 33.19 20.66 20.89
CA GLY A 15 33.37 20.24 22.27
C GLY A 15 32.11 20.70 23.04
N CYS A 16 31.83 20.06 24.18
CA CYS A 16 30.76 20.52 25.07
C CYS A 16 31.24 21.78 25.81
N GLU A 17 30.68 22.94 25.47
CA GLU A 17 30.73 24.13 26.32
C GLU A 17 29.30 24.61 26.60
N SER A 18 29.07 24.88 27.88
CA SER A 18 27.80 25.21 28.51
C SER A 18 27.27 26.57 28.05
N ALA A 19 26.20 26.58 27.27
CA ALA A 19 25.49 27.81 26.92
C ALA A 19 24.44 28.19 27.99
N ALA A 20 24.46 29.46 28.37
CA ALA A 20 23.54 30.15 29.28
C ALA A 20 22.07 30.05 28.84
N PRO A 21 21.08 30.32 29.72
CA PRO A 21 19.67 30.02 29.42
C PRO A 21 19.19 30.85 28.23
N ALA A 22 18.81 30.14 27.16
CA ALA A 22 18.17 30.72 25.99
C ALA A 22 16.89 31.45 26.42
N SER A 23 16.77 32.71 26.00
CA SER A 23 15.54 33.47 26.05
C SER A 23 14.43 32.68 25.34
N ARG A 24 13.25 32.62 25.94
CA ARG A 24 12.02 32.13 25.30
C ARG A 24 11.76 32.98 24.05
N GLN A 25 12.14 32.48 22.87
CA GLN A 25 11.54 32.92 21.62
C GLN A 25 10.13 32.32 21.56
N THR A 26 9.13 33.18 21.75
CA THR A 26 7.73 32.88 21.47
C THR A 26 7.60 32.51 20.00
N SER A 27 7.11 31.31 19.72
CA SER A 27 6.96 30.71 18.39
C SER A 27 5.79 31.29 17.56
N ASP A 28 5.30 32.48 17.88
CA ASP A 28 4.02 33.00 17.36
C ASP A 28 4.14 33.99 16.19
N ASP A 29 5.34 34.27 15.68
CA ASP A 29 5.53 35.11 14.48
C ASP A 29 5.65 34.32 13.17
N ALA A 30 4.87 33.25 13.01
CA ALA A 30 4.69 32.63 11.71
C ALA A 30 3.90 33.59 10.80
N ARG A 31 4.60 34.48 10.09
CA ARG A 31 4.00 35.28 9.01
C ARG A 31 3.23 34.35 8.08
N ALA A 32 1.95 34.67 7.86
CA ALA A 32 1.14 33.95 6.89
C ALA A 32 1.89 33.88 5.55
N PRO A 33 1.95 32.71 4.90
CA PRO A 33 2.68 32.56 3.65
C PRO A 33 2.16 33.57 2.63
N VAL A 34 3.08 34.31 2.01
CA VAL A 34 2.75 35.26 0.95
C VAL A 34 2.36 34.46 -0.28
N VAL A 35 1.07 34.38 -0.55
CA VAL A 35 0.56 33.70 -1.74
C VAL A 35 0.89 34.56 -2.96
N THR A 36 1.74 34.04 -3.85
CA THR A 36 2.15 34.76 -5.06
C THR A 36 1.30 34.31 -6.25
N GLY A 37 0.80 35.27 -7.03
CA GLY A 37 -0.02 35.00 -8.22
C GLY A 37 -1.52 35.31 -8.06
N HIS A 38 -2.25 35.19 -9.17
CA HIS A 38 -3.68 35.52 -9.22
C HIS A 38 -4.54 34.26 -9.12
N LYS A 39 -5.53 34.25 -8.21
CA LYS A 39 -6.53 33.17 -8.12
C LYS A 39 -7.26 33.04 -9.47
N PRO A 40 -7.24 31.86 -10.12
CA PRO A 40 -7.99 31.65 -11.36
C PRO A 40 -9.50 31.83 -11.15
N LYS A 41 -10.19 32.47 -12.10
CA LYS A 41 -11.67 32.62 -12.08
C LYS A 41 -12.37 31.26 -12.20
N GLY A 42 -13.46 31.07 -11.46
CA GLY A 42 -14.24 29.82 -11.47
C GLY A 42 -14.62 29.32 -10.07
N LYS A 43 -15.32 28.18 -10.02
CA LYS A 43 -15.81 27.55 -8.80
C LYS A 43 -14.66 26.78 -8.11
N ASP A 44 -14.68 26.79 -6.78
CA ASP A 44 -13.75 25.99 -5.97
C ASP A 44 -14.28 24.56 -5.72
N VAL A 45 -15.59 24.37 -5.86
CA VAL A 45 -16.26 23.07 -5.85
C VAL A 45 -17.03 22.92 -7.16
N ILE A 46 -16.80 21.83 -7.87
CA ILE A 46 -17.47 21.52 -9.13
C ILE A 46 -18.18 20.17 -9.04
N ASP A 47 -19.30 20.05 -9.73
CA ASP A 47 -20.12 18.83 -9.75
C ASP A 47 -20.03 18.17 -11.13
N VAL A 48 -19.63 16.89 -11.20
CA VAL A 48 -19.47 16.18 -12.49
C VAL A 48 -20.76 16.08 -13.30
N VAL A 49 -21.93 16.07 -12.66
CA VAL A 49 -23.25 16.04 -13.29
C VAL A 49 -23.66 17.45 -13.71
N ALA A 50 -23.69 18.40 -12.76
CA ALA A 50 -24.22 19.74 -13.02
C ALA A 50 -23.31 20.59 -13.93
N ASP A 51 -21.99 20.50 -13.73
CA ASP A 51 -21.03 21.33 -14.46
C ASP A 51 -20.46 20.65 -15.71
N PHE A 52 -20.42 19.31 -15.73
CA PHE A 52 -19.82 18.55 -16.83
C PHE A 52 -20.77 17.54 -17.49
N GLY A 53 -22.02 17.43 -17.06
CA GLY A 53 -23.05 16.68 -17.78
C GLY A 53 -22.90 15.16 -17.70
N ALA A 54 -22.19 14.63 -16.70
CA ALA A 54 -22.26 13.21 -16.36
C ALA A 54 -23.73 12.80 -16.08
N LYS A 55 -24.07 11.54 -16.34
CA LYS A 55 -25.43 11.01 -16.12
C LYS A 55 -25.54 10.16 -14.87
N GLY A 56 -24.53 9.36 -14.54
CA GLY A 56 -24.56 8.52 -13.34
C GLY A 56 -25.67 7.44 -13.37
N ASP A 57 -26.09 7.01 -14.56
CA ASP A 57 -27.18 6.05 -14.80
C ASP A 57 -26.70 4.60 -15.01
N GLY A 58 -25.39 4.36 -14.93
CA GLY A 58 -24.72 3.09 -15.14
C GLY A 58 -24.63 2.63 -16.60
N ARG A 59 -25.08 3.46 -17.55
CA ARG A 59 -25.23 3.10 -18.97
C ARG A 59 -24.57 4.09 -19.92
N THR A 60 -24.72 5.37 -19.65
CA THR A 60 -24.12 6.44 -20.43
C THR A 60 -22.62 6.49 -20.15
N ASP A 61 -21.79 6.55 -21.19
CA ASP A 61 -20.35 6.72 -21.03
C ASP A 61 -20.01 8.13 -20.52
N ASP A 62 -19.72 8.22 -19.23
CA ASP A 62 -19.44 9.45 -18.51
C ASP A 62 -17.97 9.89 -18.62
N SER A 63 -17.13 9.12 -19.33
CA SER A 63 -15.68 9.39 -19.43
C SER A 63 -15.34 10.82 -19.81
N ARG A 64 -16.11 11.42 -20.74
CA ARG A 64 -15.84 12.77 -21.22
C ARG A 64 -16.16 13.82 -20.14
N ALA A 65 -17.12 13.58 -19.26
CA ALA A 65 -17.47 14.50 -18.18
C ALA A 65 -16.36 14.50 -17.11
N PHE A 66 -15.93 13.31 -16.67
CA PHE A 66 -14.82 13.16 -15.72
C PHE A 66 -13.51 13.76 -16.23
N ALA A 67 -13.15 13.50 -17.49
CA ALA A 67 -11.93 14.07 -18.08
C ALA A 67 -11.96 15.61 -18.12
N ARG A 68 -13.13 16.23 -18.33
CA ARG A 68 -13.32 17.68 -18.26
C ARG A 68 -13.23 18.19 -16.83
N ALA A 69 -13.83 17.50 -15.86
CA ALA A 69 -13.75 17.86 -14.45
C ALA A 69 -12.30 17.87 -13.95
N TYR A 70 -11.52 16.83 -14.26
CA TYR A 70 -10.09 16.79 -13.95
C TYR A 70 -9.32 17.93 -14.64
N SER A 71 -9.55 18.14 -15.94
CA SER A 71 -8.87 19.20 -16.70
C SER A 71 -9.18 20.59 -16.15
N TYR A 72 -10.42 20.82 -15.69
CA TYR A 72 -10.82 22.04 -14.99
C TYR A 72 -10.05 22.24 -13.68
N ALA A 73 -9.97 21.20 -12.85
CA ALA A 73 -9.23 21.24 -11.59
C ALA A 73 -7.73 21.50 -11.81
N ALA A 74 -7.12 20.80 -12.77
CA ALA A 74 -5.71 20.97 -13.13
C ALA A 74 -5.42 22.38 -13.70
N GLY A 75 -6.30 22.91 -14.54
CA GLY A 75 -6.19 24.27 -15.08
C GLY A 75 -6.36 25.38 -14.05
N ARG A 76 -6.83 25.05 -12.84
CA ARG A 76 -6.99 25.97 -11.71
C ARG A 76 -5.87 25.88 -10.69
N VAL A 77 -4.84 25.07 -10.92
CA VAL A 77 -3.65 25.08 -10.08
C VAL A 77 -2.98 26.45 -10.18
N TRP A 78 -2.66 27.00 -9.02
CA TRP A 78 -1.88 28.23 -8.92
C TRP A 78 -1.06 28.20 -7.64
N ASP A 79 0.15 28.76 -7.72
CA ASP A 79 1.15 28.69 -6.64
C ASP A 79 1.39 27.24 -6.19
N HIS A 80 1.50 26.32 -7.17
CA HIS A 80 1.69 24.87 -6.95
C HIS A 80 0.63 24.19 -6.06
N ILE A 81 -0.54 24.80 -5.87
CA ILE A 81 -1.59 24.25 -5.01
C ILE A 81 -2.89 24.12 -5.81
N GLY A 82 -3.42 22.90 -5.87
CA GLY A 82 -4.76 22.66 -6.35
C GLY A 82 -5.77 22.87 -5.22
N ARG A 83 -6.82 23.63 -5.53
CA ARG A 83 -7.85 24.04 -4.55
C ARG A 83 -9.26 23.63 -4.97
N THR A 84 -9.36 22.82 -6.03
CA THR A 84 -10.65 22.41 -6.60
C THR A 84 -11.07 21.08 -5.99
N VAL A 85 -12.30 21.02 -5.48
CA VAL A 85 -12.97 19.77 -5.09
C VAL A 85 -13.88 19.33 -6.23
N ILE A 86 -13.71 18.08 -6.67
CA ILE A 86 -14.57 17.43 -7.66
C ILE A 86 -15.60 16.60 -6.92
N ASP A 87 -16.83 17.11 -6.86
CA ASP A 87 -17.99 16.40 -6.31
C ASP A 87 -18.56 15.44 -7.34
N ILE A 88 -18.79 14.21 -6.89
CA ILE A 88 -19.33 13.09 -7.64
C ILE A 88 -20.60 12.63 -6.93
N PRO A 89 -21.78 13.18 -7.27
CA PRO A 89 -23.05 12.86 -6.61
C PRO A 89 -23.36 11.36 -6.64
N ALA A 90 -24.33 10.94 -5.81
CA ALA A 90 -24.82 9.57 -5.84
C ALA A 90 -25.26 9.17 -7.26
N GLY A 91 -24.89 7.97 -7.67
CA GLY A 91 -25.06 7.47 -9.04
C GLY A 91 -24.03 6.40 -9.39
N THR A 92 -24.27 5.72 -10.51
CA THR A 92 -23.32 4.77 -11.10
C THR A 92 -22.79 5.34 -12.40
N TYR A 93 -21.49 5.61 -12.49
CA TYR A 93 -20.89 6.28 -13.64
C TYR A 93 -20.09 5.27 -14.45
N LEU A 94 -20.54 5.01 -15.69
CA LEU A 94 -19.82 4.12 -16.60
C LEU A 94 -18.65 4.88 -17.22
N ILE A 95 -17.43 4.40 -17.00
CA ILE A 95 -16.20 5.01 -17.51
C ILE A 95 -15.50 4.02 -18.43
N ARG A 96 -15.48 4.32 -19.73
CA ARG A 96 -14.80 3.48 -20.74
C ARG A 96 -13.42 3.97 -21.13
N LYS A 97 -13.10 5.25 -20.92
CA LYS A 97 -11.79 5.79 -21.30
C LYS A 97 -10.77 5.62 -20.18
N PRO A 98 -9.59 5.06 -20.47
CA PRO A 98 -8.46 5.08 -19.55
C PRO A 98 -8.16 6.50 -19.07
N HIS A 99 -7.71 6.63 -17.83
CA HIS A 99 -7.27 7.88 -17.20
C HIS A 99 -8.37 8.95 -17.08
N ALA A 100 -9.64 8.64 -17.34
CA ALA A 100 -10.70 9.65 -17.37
C ALA A 100 -10.90 10.35 -16.02
N LEU A 101 -10.61 9.68 -14.91
CA LEU A 101 -10.74 10.27 -13.57
C LEU A 101 -9.55 11.18 -13.22
N LEU A 102 -8.33 10.75 -13.56
CA LEU A 102 -7.09 11.50 -13.34
C LEU A 102 -6.10 11.15 -14.46
N ASN A 103 -5.70 12.15 -15.25
CA ASN A 103 -4.77 11.98 -16.37
C ASN A 103 -3.59 12.97 -16.29
N ALA A 104 -2.69 12.75 -15.36
CA ALA A 104 -1.44 13.51 -15.23
C ALA A 104 -0.32 12.76 -15.97
N THR A 105 0.06 13.26 -17.14
CA THR A 105 0.98 12.59 -18.09
C THR A 105 2.43 13.07 -17.97
N GLY A 106 2.83 13.55 -16.79
CA GLY A 106 4.13 14.16 -16.58
C GLY A 106 4.25 15.56 -17.19
N GLY A 107 5.35 16.24 -16.90
CA GLY A 107 5.67 17.56 -17.45
C GLY A 107 5.62 18.70 -16.41
N LYS A 108 5.07 19.86 -16.81
CA LYS A 108 5.15 21.11 -16.04
C LYS A 108 4.27 21.15 -14.79
N LEU A 109 3.21 20.37 -14.75
CA LEU A 109 2.28 20.40 -13.62
C LEU A 109 2.93 19.74 -12.41
N LYS A 110 3.26 20.55 -11.41
CA LYS A 110 3.70 20.12 -10.08
C LYS A 110 2.80 20.79 -9.06
N ALA A 111 1.89 20.01 -8.47
CA ALA A 111 0.81 20.56 -7.67
C ALA A 111 0.53 19.71 -6.43
N ASN A 112 0.18 20.38 -5.33
CA ASN A 112 -0.26 19.77 -4.08
C ASN A 112 -1.76 20.03 -3.90
N GLY A 113 -2.55 18.98 -3.70
CA GLY A 113 -3.96 19.08 -3.38
C GLY A 113 -4.87 18.84 -4.59
N LEU A 114 -5.50 17.68 -4.63
CA LEU A 114 -6.59 17.36 -5.56
C LEU A 114 -7.58 16.47 -4.82
N ARG A 115 -8.86 16.81 -4.81
CA ARG A 115 -9.86 16.08 -4.02
C ARG A 115 -11.05 15.64 -4.86
N PHE A 116 -11.38 14.36 -4.75
CA PHE A 116 -12.58 13.74 -5.31
C PHE A 116 -13.49 13.29 -4.15
N ARG A 117 -14.74 13.74 -4.15
CA ARG A 117 -15.68 13.47 -3.06
C ARG A 117 -16.97 12.84 -3.58
N GLY A 118 -17.27 11.64 -3.10
CA GLY A 118 -18.52 10.93 -3.38
C GLY A 118 -19.57 11.11 -2.29
N ALA A 119 -20.69 10.41 -2.45
CA ALA A 119 -21.81 10.41 -1.49
C ALA A 119 -21.77 9.24 -0.49
N GLY A 120 -20.86 8.28 -0.65
CA GLY A 120 -20.73 7.10 0.20
C GLY A 120 -20.37 5.84 -0.58
N LYS A 121 -19.80 4.84 0.12
CA LYS A 121 -19.60 3.49 -0.41
C LYS A 121 -20.91 2.97 -0.99
N ARG A 122 -20.90 2.51 -2.25
CA ARG A 122 -22.07 2.02 -3.00
C ARG A 122 -23.17 3.05 -3.30
N MET A 123 -23.02 4.30 -2.86
CA MET A 123 -23.90 5.40 -3.26
C MET A 123 -23.36 6.12 -4.50
N THR A 124 -22.05 6.38 -4.52
CA THR A 124 -21.32 6.81 -5.71
C THR A 124 -20.44 5.68 -6.20
N GLN A 125 -20.69 5.16 -7.40
CA GLN A 125 -19.90 4.08 -8.00
C GLN A 125 -19.33 4.49 -9.35
N LEU A 126 -18.02 4.30 -9.53
CA LEU A 126 -17.35 4.41 -10.82
C LEU A 126 -17.13 3.01 -11.39
N LEU A 127 -17.89 2.69 -12.43
CA LEU A 127 -17.81 1.43 -13.15
C LEU A 127 -16.80 1.58 -14.29
N PHE A 128 -15.57 1.12 -14.05
CA PHE A 128 -14.49 1.21 -15.04
C PHE A 128 -14.54 0.02 -16.00
N ALA A 129 -14.93 0.30 -17.24
CA ALA A 129 -15.18 -0.67 -18.30
C ALA A 129 -14.39 -0.32 -19.58
N PRO A 130 -13.04 -0.23 -19.52
CA PRO A 130 -12.25 0.00 -20.72
C PRO A 130 -12.42 -1.16 -21.73
N PRO A 131 -12.13 -0.94 -23.02
CA PRO A 131 -12.21 -2.00 -24.03
C PRO A 131 -11.28 -3.19 -23.73
N GLU A 132 -10.14 -2.91 -23.09
CA GLU A 132 -9.12 -3.89 -22.70
C GLU A 132 -8.75 -3.67 -21.23
N GLY A 133 -8.50 -4.76 -20.50
CA GLY A 133 -8.19 -4.70 -19.07
C GLY A 133 -6.69 -4.56 -18.80
N ASP A 134 -5.89 -5.46 -19.35
CA ASP A 134 -4.46 -5.54 -19.03
C ASP A 134 -3.75 -4.22 -19.40
N THR A 135 -2.92 -3.71 -18.49
CA THR A 135 -2.18 -2.43 -18.60
C THR A 135 -3.01 -1.14 -18.60
N THR A 136 -4.33 -1.23 -18.42
CA THR A 136 -5.21 -0.06 -18.48
C THR A 136 -5.58 0.45 -17.09
N TYR A 137 -5.40 1.76 -16.86
CA TYR A 137 -5.65 2.41 -15.56
C TYR A 137 -6.79 3.43 -15.61
N LEU A 138 -7.60 3.50 -14.54
CA LEU A 138 -8.61 4.58 -14.37
C LEU A 138 -7.95 5.92 -14.04
N CYS A 139 -6.87 5.88 -13.29
CA CYS A 139 -6.06 7.02 -12.87
C CYS A 139 -4.61 6.84 -13.28
N ARG A 140 -3.99 7.91 -13.77
CA ARG A 140 -2.55 7.98 -14.03
C ARG A 140 -1.99 9.27 -13.46
N ASN A 141 -1.04 9.17 -12.54
CA ASN A 141 -0.27 10.31 -12.05
C ASN A 141 1.22 10.08 -12.28
N GLU A 142 1.77 10.75 -13.30
CA GLU A 142 3.19 10.72 -13.59
C GLU A 142 3.86 11.96 -12.95
N ASP A 143 4.26 11.81 -11.69
CA ASP A 143 5.06 12.76 -10.92
C ASP A 143 4.45 14.18 -10.89
N SER A 144 3.12 14.33 -10.98
CA SER A 144 2.48 15.64 -11.15
C SER A 144 1.77 16.13 -9.90
N TRP A 145 1.01 15.24 -9.24
CA TRP A 145 0.23 15.59 -8.05
C TRP A 145 0.78 14.94 -6.78
N ALA A 146 0.94 15.75 -5.73
CA ALA A 146 0.98 15.32 -4.34
C ALA A 146 -0.38 15.58 -3.68
N ASN A 147 -0.65 14.93 -2.55
CA ASN A 147 -1.83 15.19 -1.73
C ASN A 147 -3.16 15.00 -2.52
N VAL A 148 -3.28 13.84 -3.16
CA VAL A 148 -4.49 13.42 -3.88
C VAL A 148 -5.41 12.70 -2.91
N MET A 149 -6.67 13.12 -2.82
CA MET A 149 -7.66 12.59 -1.90
C MET A 149 -8.86 12.01 -2.65
N PHE A 150 -9.27 10.81 -2.26
CA PHE A 150 -10.51 10.16 -2.66
C PHE A 150 -11.34 9.85 -1.42
N GLU A 151 -12.60 10.27 -1.42
CA GLU A 151 -13.47 10.13 -0.25
C GLU A 151 -14.83 9.60 -0.64
N GLN A 152 -15.31 8.58 0.06
CA GLN A 152 -16.71 8.13 -0.04
C GLN A 152 -17.12 7.68 -1.45
N LEU A 153 -16.22 6.94 -2.13
CA LEU A 153 -16.37 6.46 -3.50
C LEU A 153 -16.26 4.93 -3.59
N GLY A 154 -17.06 4.32 -4.46
CA GLY A 154 -16.88 2.94 -4.90
C GLY A 154 -16.22 2.89 -6.29
N PHE A 155 -15.22 2.04 -6.46
CA PHE A 155 -14.57 1.74 -7.73
C PHE A 155 -14.84 0.28 -8.09
N VAL A 156 -15.33 0.05 -9.31
CA VAL A 156 -15.70 -1.29 -9.80
C VAL A 156 -14.95 -1.57 -11.09
N ALA A 157 -14.13 -2.62 -11.13
CA ALA A 157 -13.57 -3.13 -12.38
C ALA A 157 -14.66 -3.94 -13.11
N ALA A 158 -15.23 -3.35 -14.16
CA ALA A 158 -16.18 -4.01 -15.04
C ALA A 158 -15.50 -4.83 -16.14
N THR A 159 -14.28 -4.43 -16.51
CA THR A 159 -13.39 -5.18 -17.40
C THR A 159 -12.36 -5.90 -16.54
N PRO A 160 -12.39 -7.25 -16.45
CA PRO A 160 -11.39 -8.00 -15.69
C PRO A 160 -9.96 -7.68 -16.12
N GLY A 161 -9.06 -7.53 -15.15
CA GLY A 161 -7.66 -7.19 -15.38
C GLY A 161 -7.37 -5.69 -15.53
N ALA A 162 -8.39 -4.83 -15.56
CA ALA A 162 -8.19 -3.38 -15.43
C ALA A 162 -7.49 -3.03 -14.11
N SER A 163 -6.88 -1.85 -14.04
CA SER A 163 -6.22 -1.34 -12.85
C SER A 163 -6.81 0.00 -12.41
N PHE A 164 -6.80 0.28 -11.11
CA PHE A 164 -7.38 1.53 -10.63
C PHE A 164 -6.39 2.70 -10.81
N PHE A 165 -5.17 2.60 -10.28
CA PHE A 165 -4.25 3.73 -10.26
C PHE A 165 -2.82 3.35 -10.63
N TYR A 166 -2.23 4.08 -11.56
CA TYR A 166 -0.79 4.08 -11.81
C TYR A 166 -0.16 5.36 -11.26
N SER A 167 0.85 5.21 -10.39
CA SER A 167 1.58 6.33 -9.82
C SER A 167 3.07 6.19 -10.09
N TYR A 168 3.61 7.06 -10.93
CA TYR A 168 5.05 7.16 -11.16
C TYR A 168 5.59 8.37 -10.41
N SER A 169 6.73 8.22 -9.72
CA SER A 169 7.34 9.33 -9.00
C SER A 169 8.87 9.33 -9.05
N THR A 170 9.44 10.52 -9.17
CA THR A 170 10.88 10.80 -8.99
C THR A 170 11.13 11.91 -7.98
N GLY A 171 10.08 12.45 -7.36
CA GLY A 171 10.20 13.47 -6.31
C GLY A 171 8.92 14.20 -5.95
N GLN A 172 7.76 13.88 -6.54
CA GLN A 172 6.55 14.70 -6.40
C GLN A 172 5.32 13.94 -5.96
N ALA A 173 5.08 12.76 -6.50
CA ALA A 173 3.87 12.01 -6.20
C ALA A 173 3.95 11.38 -4.79
N GLN A 174 3.19 11.92 -3.82
CA GLN A 174 3.18 11.47 -2.41
C GLN A 174 1.92 11.97 -1.66
N ASP A 175 1.73 11.53 -0.41
CA ASP A 175 0.63 11.94 0.51
C ASP A 175 -0.78 11.64 -0.03
N TYR A 176 -1.00 10.45 -0.59
CA TYR A 176 -2.33 10.09 -1.08
C TYR A 176 -3.24 9.64 0.05
N ARG A 177 -4.52 10.02 0.00
CA ARG A 177 -5.49 9.66 1.03
C ARG A 177 -6.74 9.06 0.43
N PHE A 178 -7.16 7.96 1.01
CA PHE A 178 -8.38 7.25 0.67
C PHE A 178 -9.20 7.07 1.93
N THR A 179 -10.38 7.70 1.99
CA THR A 179 -11.25 7.64 3.16
C THR A 179 -12.61 7.07 2.75
N GLU A 180 -13.05 6.02 3.44
CA GLU A 180 -14.34 5.37 3.19
C GLU A 180 -14.55 5.00 1.71
N CYS A 181 -13.51 4.53 1.03
CA CYS A 181 -13.59 4.03 -0.34
C CYS A 181 -13.87 2.53 -0.39
N GLU A 182 -14.39 2.02 -1.52
CA GLU A 182 -14.58 0.59 -1.78
C GLU A 182 -14.02 0.22 -3.15
N TRP A 183 -13.28 -0.89 -3.25
CA TRP A 183 -12.88 -1.50 -4.52
C TRP A 183 -13.52 -2.87 -4.69
N THR A 184 -14.09 -3.15 -5.87
CA THR A 184 -14.70 -4.44 -6.22
C THR A 184 -14.48 -4.77 -7.71
N GLY A 185 -14.83 -5.99 -8.14
CA GLY A 185 -14.49 -6.51 -9.47
C GLY A 185 -13.11 -7.17 -9.51
N GLU A 186 -12.67 -7.61 -10.69
CA GLU A 186 -11.35 -8.22 -10.86
C GLU A 186 -10.34 -7.17 -11.37
N TRP A 187 -9.42 -6.77 -10.49
CA TRP A 187 -8.36 -5.82 -10.78
C TRP A 187 -7.05 -6.55 -11.08
N THR A 188 -6.17 -5.95 -11.90
CA THR A 188 -4.74 -6.33 -11.85
C THR A 188 -4.08 -5.68 -10.65
N TYR A 189 -4.18 -4.35 -10.57
CA TYR A 189 -3.71 -3.55 -9.45
C TYR A 189 -4.83 -2.64 -8.93
N GLY A 190 -4.93 -2.52 -7.60
CA GLY A 190 -5.61 -1.34 -7.03
C GLY A 190 -4.74 -0.10 -7.30
N LEU A 191 -3.54 -0.08 -6.76
CA LEU A 191 -2.54 0.94 -7.00
C LEU A 191 -1.21 0.27 -7.35
N ALA A 192 -0.60 0.70 -8.45
CA ALA A 192 0.74 0.31 -8.84
C ALA A 192 1.69 1.52 -8.75
N LEU A 193 2.79 1.36 -8.00
CA LEU A 193 3.79 2.40 -7.77
C LEU A 193 5.05 2.12 -8.59
N ASP A 194 5.55 3.14 -9.27
CA ASP A 194 6.73 3.10 -10.13
C ASP A 194 7.62 4.34 -9.98
N GLY A 195 8.82 4.32 -10.56
CA GLY A 195 9.79 5.40 -10.53
C GLY A 195 10.97 5.11 -9.61
N SER A 196 11.51 6.12 -8.95
CA SER A 196 12.75 5.96 -8.15
C SER A 196 12.80 6.75 -6.85
N ASN A 197 11.80 7.58 -6.57
CA ASN A 197 11.72 8.30 -5.30
C ASN A 197 10.26 8.67 -4.99
N THR A 198 9.97 9.08 -3.76
CA THR A 198 8.61 9.41 -3.28
C THR A 198 7.65 8.24 -3.48
N ASN A 199 6.41 8.43 -3.95
CA ASN A 199 5.33 7.44 -3.83
C ASN A 199 5.11 6.98 -2.38
N SER A 200 5.28 7.92 -1.46
CA SER A 200 5.31 7.72 -0.02
C SER A 200 4.14 8.44 0.68
N GLU A 201 4.02 8.21 1.98
CA GLU A 201 3.03 8.84 2.86
C GLU A 201 1.57 8.56 2.47
N MET A 202 1.25 7.36 1.99
CA MET A 202 -0.12 7.05 1.57
C MET A 202 -0.95 6.47 2.72
N ARG A 203 -2.23 6.84 2.78
CA ARG A 203 -3.16 6.44 3.84
C ARG A 203 -4.50 5.95 3.32
N TRP A 204 -4.99 4.86 3.92
CA TRP A 204 -6.33 4.31 3.74
C TRP A 204 -7.03 4.23 5.09
N ASP A 205 -8.19 4.86 5.22
CA ASP A 205 -8.98 4.89 6.45
C ASP A 205 -10.40 4.38 6.17
N ALA A 206 -10.87 3.40 6.95
CA ALA A 206 -12.24 2.84 6.89
C ALA A 206 -12.68 2.35 5.49
N CYS A 207 -11.70 1.92 4.69
CA CYS A 207 -11.91 1.48 3.31
C CYS A 207 -12.23 -0.02 3.23
N ARG A 208 -12.86 -0.43 2.11
CA ARG A 208 -13.06 -1.84 1.78
C ARG A 208 -12.31 -2.22 0.51
N VAL A 209 -11.52 -3.29 0.59
CA VAL A 209 -10.87 -3.93 -0.56
C VAL A 209 -11.55 -5.26 -0.79
N GLY A 210 -12.22 -5.42 -1.93
CA GLY A 210 -12.89 -6.67 -2.31
C GLY A 210 -12.74 -7.00 -3.78
N GLY A 211 -13.52 -7.98 -4.26
CA GLY A 211 -13.37 -8.47 -5.63
C GLY A 211 -12.23 -9.47 -5.75
N ALA A 212 -11.33 -9.32 -6.72
CA ALA A 212 -10.16 -10.18 -6.92
C ALA A 212 -8.97 -9.40 -7.50
N TYR A 213 -7.75 -9.89 -7.29
CA TYR A 213 -6.52 -9.21 -7.70
C TYR A 213 -5.55 -10.14 -8.43
N ARG A 214 -5.28 -9.89 -9.72
CA ARG A 214 -4.25 -10.63 -10.51
C ARG A 214 -2.88 -10.52 -9.87
N LYS A 215 -2.54 -9.32 -9.38
CA LYS A 215 -1.27 -9.04 -8.70
C LYS A 215 -1.54 -8.71 -7.23
N ALA A 216 -1.80 -7.43 -6.93
CA ALA A 216 -2.06 -6.97 -5.57
C ALA A 216 -3.00 -5.76 -5.52
N PHE A 217 -3.63 -5.50 -4.37
CA PHE A 217 -4.32 -4.22 -4.17
C PHE A 217 -3.31 -3.06 -4.18
N LEU A 218 -2.25 -3.10 -3.37
CA LEU A 218 -1.14 -2.16 -3.48
C LEU A 218 0.12 -2.92 -3.89
N TYR A 219 0.69 -2.55 -5.03
CA TYR A 219 1.95 -3.08 -5.54
C TYR A 219 3.00 -1.96 -5.57
N SER A 220 3.99 -2.05 -4.69
CA SER A 220 5.06 -1.07 -4.56
C SER A 220 6.33 -1.57 -5.24
N GLY A 221 6.54 -1.14 -6.47
CA GLY A 221 7.77 -1.46 -7.20
C GLY A 221 7.53 -2.13 -8.54
N LEU A 222 6.66 -1.53 -9.36
CA LEU A 222 6.39 -1.98 -10.73
C LEU A 222 7.66 -1.92 -11.61
N SER A 223 8.51 -0.92 -11.35
CA SER A 223 9.81 -0.69 -12.00
C SER A 223 9.78 -0.57 -13.53
N GLU A 224 8.61 -0.37 -14.15
CA GLU A 224 8.47 -0.27 -15.62
C GLU A 224 9.26 0.90 -16.22
N LYS A 225 9.30 2.04 -15.52
CA LYS A 225 10.01 3.26 -15.94
C LYS A 225 11.18 3.61 -15.03
N SER A 226 11.48 2.77 -14.04
CA SER A 226 12.59 3.02 -13.13
C SER A 226 13.93 2.79 -13.82
N VAL A 227 14.87 3.72 -13.62
CA VAL A 227 16.26 3.55 -14.08
C VAL A 227 17.14 2.82 -13.06
N SER A 228 16.64 2.65 -11.83
CA SER A 228 17.32 1.90 -10.76
C SER A 228 16.27 1.32 -9.82
N HIS A 229 16.01 0.01 -9.95
CA HIS A 229 14.98 -0.68 -9.17
C HIS A 229 15.27 -0.57 -7.67
N GLY A 230 16.55 -0.62 -7.28
CA GLY A 230 16.94 -0.53 -5.88
C GLY A 230 16.54 0.76 -5.18
N GLN A 231 16.35 1.87 -5.92
CA GLN A 231 15.90 3.13 -5.35
C GLN A 231 14.43 3.10 -4.93
N GLN A 232 13.64 2.11 -5.38
CA GLN A 232 12.25 1.96 -4.98
C GLN A 232 12.10 1.50 -3.52
N ASP A 233 13.21 1.17 -2.85
CA ASP A 233 13.23 1.00 -1.40
C ASP A 233 12.96 2.32 -0.62
N GLN A 234 12.94 3.48 -1.30
CA GLN A 234 12.52 4.77 -0.78
C GLN A 234 11.00 5.00 -0.84
N PHE A 235 10.23 4.04 -1.35
CA PHE A 235 8.77 4.08 -1.34
C PHE A 235 8.29 3.69 0.06
N LEU A 236 7.98 4.68 0.90
CA LEU A 236 7.84 4.48 2.34
C LEU A 236 6.55 5.10 2.92
N ASN A 237 6.22 4.66 4.12
CA ASN A 237 5.15 5.21 4.96
C ASN A 237 3.74 4.97 4.39
N TYR A 238 3.23 3.77 4.60
CA TYR A 238 1.87 3.36 4.24
C TYR A 238 1.08 3.03 5.49
N TRP A 239 -0.11 3.62 5.62
CA TRP A 239 -1.01 3.40 6.75
C TRP A 239 -2.36 2.89 6.29
N PHE A 240 -2.77 1.75 6.85
CA PHE A 240 -4.05 1.12 6.62
C PHE A 240 -4.79 1.01 7.95
N ASN A 241 -5.84 1.78 8.15
CA ASN A 241 -6.59 1.83 9.40
C ASN A 241 -8.04 1.40 9.18
N ASP A 242 -8.52 0.51 10.06
CA ASP A 242 -9.92 0.04 10.09
C ASP A 242 -10.39 -0.53 8.73
N MET A 243 -9.50 -1.27 8.08
CA MET A 243 -9.74 -1.82 6.75
C MET A 243 -10.68 -3.03 6.79
N LYS A 244 -11.59 -3.10 5.82
CA LYS A 244 -12.28 -4.34 5.48
C LYS A 244 -11.65 -4.96 4.24
N VAL A 245 -10.76 -5.93 4.42
CA VAL A 245 -10.11 -6.66 3.34
C VAL A 245 -10.86 -7.96 3.14
N GLU A 246 -11.71 -8.04 2.11
CA GLU A 246 -12.57 -9.21 1.83
C GLU A 246 -12.68 -9.42 0.32
N TYR A 247 -11.75 -10.21 -0.23
CA TYR A 247 -11.64 -10.51 -1.66
C TYR A 247 -11.67 -12.02 -1.92
N ALA A 248 -11.91 -12.42 -3.17
CA ALA A 248 -11.97 -13.81 -3.59
C ALA A 248 -10.57 -14.43 -3.65
N TRP A 249 -9.63 -13.76 -4.30
CA TRP A 249 -8.25 -14.23 -4.44
C TRP A 249 -7.34 -13.07 -4.85
N GLY A 250 -6.03 -13.23 -4.66
CA GLY A 250 -5.03 -12.21 -4.98
C GLY A 250 -4.15 -11.85 -3.79
N ASN A 251 -3.40 -10.75 -3.91
CA ASN A 251 -2.62 -10.22 -2.79
C ASN A 251 -3.20 -8.89 -2.31
N PHE A 252 -3.08 -8.58 -1.02
CA PHE A 252 -3.44 -7.25 -0.53
C PHE A 252 -2.26 -6.28 -0.70
N LEU A 253 -1.12 -6.55 -0.08
CA LEU A 253 0.09 -5.72 -0.19
C LEU A 253 1.24 -6.52 -0.81
N GLU A 254 1.93 -5.93 -1.79
CA GLU A 254 3.13 -6.51 -2.38
C GLU A 254 4.27 -5.50 -2.47
N PHE A 255 5.40 -5.79 -1.79
CA PHE A 255 6.53 -4.86 -1.62
C PHE A 255 7.88 -5.56 -1.87
N PRO A 256 8.28 -5.75 -3.15
CA PRO A 256 9.54 -6.38 -3.52
C PRO A 256 10.81 -5.70 -3.02
N TYR A 257 10.85 -4.38 -2.87
CA TYR A 257 12.10 -3.65 -2.63
C TYR A 257 12.28 -3.13 -1.20
N GLY A 258 11.30 -3.33 -0.33
CA GLY A 258 11.24 -2.73 1.00
C GLY A 258 10.04 -1.83 1.16
N GLY A 259 9.94 -1.16 2.31
CA GLY A 259 8.78 -0.38 2.67
C GLY A 259 8.69 -0.10 4.17
N SER A 260 7.95 0.93 4.55
CA SER A 260 7.51 1.18 5.92
C SER A 260 5.98 1.11 5.97
N ILE A 261 5.44 -0.01 6.43
CA ILE A 261 4.02 -0.33 6.37
C ILE A 261 3.45 -0.48 7.79
N THR A 262 2.26 0.08 8.01
CA THR A 262 1.44 -0.14 9.20
C THR A 262 0.02 -0.52 8.79
N CYS A 263 -0.48 -1.65 9.29
CA CYS A 263 -1.88 -2.02 9.24
C CYS A 263 -2.42 -2.08 10.69
N ARG A 264 -3.53 -1.40 10.97
CA ARG A 264 -4.20 -1.42 12.27
C ARG A 264 -5.69 -1.66 12.13
N GLY A 265 -6.21 -2.57 12.93
CA GLY A 265 -7.64 -2.84 12.98
C GLY A 265 -8.15 -3.55 11.73
N GLY A 266 -9.39 -4.02 11.82
CA GLY A 266 -10.15 -4.49 10.67
C GLY A 266 -10.26 -6.00 10.55
N SER A 267 -10.76 -6.44 9.40
CA SER A 267 -11.07 -7.85 9.12
C SER A 267 -10.54 -8.25 7.75
N TYR A 268 -9.72 -9.30 7.73
CA TYR A 268 -8.94 -9.72 6.58
C TYR A 268 -9.32 -11.16 6.19
N ILE A 269 -9.97 -11.30 5.03
CA ILE A 269 -10.59 -12.55 4.58
C ILE A 269 -10.28 -12.74 3.09
N VAL A 270 -9.69 -13.88 2.75
CA VAL A 270 -9.68 -14.41 1.38
C VAL A 270 -10.76 -15.48 1.29
N THR A 271 -11.72 -15.31 0.39
CA THR A 271 -12.95 -16.12 0.34
C THR A 271 -12.91 -17.26 -0.69
N GLY A 272 -11.91 -17.27 -1.57
CA GLY A 272 -11.73 -18.26 -2.62
C GLY A 272 -10.25 -18.50 -2.93
N ARG A 273 -9.96 -18.97 -4.15
CA ARG A 273 -8.61 -19.28 -4.61
C ARG A 273 -8.34 -18.68 -5.97
N ARG A 274 -7.05 -18.47 -6.29
CA ARG A 274 -6.65 -18.09 -7.65
C ARG A 274 -7.18 -19.14 -8.64
N PRO A 275 -7.77 -18.71 -9.77
CA PRO A 275 -8.36 -19.62 -10.75
C PRO A 275 -7.31 -20.42 -11.51
N GLU A 276 -6.11 -19.86 -11.68
CA GLU A 276 -5.01 -20.44 -12.45
C GLU A 276 -3.76 -20.53 -11.60
N ASP A 277 -2.93 -21.53 -11.92
CA ASP A 277 -1.60 -21.68 -11.36
C ASP A 277 -0.65 -20.73 -12.10
N SER A 278 -0.39 -19.56 -11.50
CA SER A 278 0.51 -18.57 -12.09
C SER A 278 1.96 -18.85 -11.72
N GLY A 279 2.93 -18.56 -12.60
CA GLY A 279 4.34 -18.75 -12.27
C GLY A 279 4.82 -17.97 -11.05
N ASP A 280 4.21 -16.80 -10.77
CA ASP A 280 4.64 -15.90 -9.70
C ASP A 280 4.02 -16.23 -8.32
N TYR A 281 2.78 -16.75 -8.31
CA TYR A 281 1.98 -16.93 -7.09
C TYR A 281 1.45 -18.35 -6.89
N GLY A 282 1.58 -19.20 -7.91
CA GLY A 282 0.83 -20.44 -8.02
C GLY A 282 -0.66 -20.19 -7.80
N ARG A 283 -1.26 -20.97 -6.88
CA ARG A 283 -2.64 -20.79 -6.40
C ARG A 283 -2.77 -19.91 -5.15
N THR A 284 -1.66 -19.46 -4.58
CA THR A 284 -1.60 -18.80 -3.27
C THR A 284 -2.15 -17.39 -3.31
N SER A 285 -2.98 -17.03 -2.34
CA SER A 285 -3.39 -15.64 -2.06
C SER A 285 -2.76 -15.17 -0.75
N THR A 286 -2.24 -13.95 -0.71
CA THR A 286 -1.45 -13.46 0.43
C THR A 286 -1.88 -12.07 0.89
N PHE A 287 -2.14 -11.86 2.18
CA PHE A 287 -2.38 -10.50 2.67
C PHE A 287 -1.11 -9.64 2.55
N PHE A 288 0.03 -10.16 2.98
CA PHE A 288 1.30 -9.44 2.96
C PHE A 288 2.39 -10.23 2.22
N ARG A 289 2.71 -9.82 0.99
CA ARG A 289 3.75 -10.48 0.17
C ARG A 289 4.97 -9.58 0.03
N PHE A 290 6.09 -9.98 0.61
CA PHE A 290 7.31 -9.17 0.67
C PHE A 290 8.49 -9.95 0.05
N PRO A 291 8.57 -10.05 -1.29
CA PRO A 291 9.65 -10.77 -1.95
C PRO A 291 10.99 -10.03 -1.80
N ARG A 292 12.10 -10.70 -2.17
CA ARG A 292 13.46 -10.16 -2.13
C ARG A 292 13.87 -9.60 -3.49
N GLY A 293 13.40 -8.41 -3.82
CA GLY A 293 13.89 -7.66 -4.97
C GLY A 293 15.26 -7.02 -4.68
N PRO A 294 16.04 -6.65 -5.71
CA PRO A 294 17.27 -5.88 -5.53
C PRO A 294 17.01 -4.52 -4.86
N HIS A 295 17.65 -4.24 -3.72
CA HIS A 295 17.50 -3.00 -2.96
C HIS A 295 18.84 -2.44 -2.46
N HIS A 296 18.86 -1.21 -1.97
CA HIS A 296 20.04 -0.56 -1.36
C HIS A 296 20.11 -0.75 0.16
N ASP A 297 19.40 -1.76 0.68
CA ASP A 297 19.32 -2.09 2.11
C ASP A 297 18.76 -0.94 2.95
N SER A 298 17.77 -0.21 2.42
CA SER A 298 17.10 0.86 3.14
C SER A 298 15.98 0.34 4.06
N VAL A 299 14.84 1.03 4.16
CA VAL A 299 13.82 0.79 5.19
C VAL A 299 12.98 -0.44 4.85
N GLN A 300 13.07 -1.45 5.72
CA GLN A 300 12.23 -2.64 5.74
C GLN A 300 11.52 -2.74 7.10
N ARG A 301 10.27 -2.30 7.16
CA ARG A 301 9.49 -2.31 8.40
C ARG A 301 8.03 -2.62 8.11
N PHE A 302 7.54 -3.69 8.72
CA PHE A 302 6.13 -4.06 8.69
C PHE A 302 5.56 -4.16 10.11
N HIS A 303 4.34 -3.66 10.28
CA HIS A 303 3.59 -3.74 11.53
C HIS A 303 2.12 -4.02 11.25
N ALA A 304 1.60 -5.12 11.79
CA ALA A 304 0.18 -5.44 11.84
C ALA A 304 -0.28 -5.47 13.29
N GLU A 305 -1.42 -4.85 13.57
CA GLU A 305 -1.95 -4.73 14.94
C GLU A 305 -3.48 -4.80 14.98
N ASP A 306 -4.03 -5.56 15.93
CA ASP A 306 -5.49 -5.69 16.14
C ASP A 306 -6.23 -6.16 14.88
N ILE A 307 -5.66 -7.16 14.18
CA ILE A 307 -6.22 -7.68 12.94
C ILE A 307 -6.69 -9.11 13.13
N ARG A 308 -7.95 -9.36 12.74
CA ARG A 308 -8.48 -10.72 12.56
C ARG A 308 -8.30 -11.18 11.11
N PHE A 309 -7.59 -12.29 10.92
CA PHE A 309 -7.43 -12.99 9.65
C PHE A 309 -8.32 -14.24 9.58
N GLU A 310 -8.79 -14.56 8.39
CA GLU A 310 -9.43 -15.85 8.10
C GLU A 310 -8.59 -16.64 7.10
N VAL A 311 -7.81 -17.61 7.61
CA VAL A 311 -7.14 -18.63 6.79
C VAL A 311 -8.17 -19.69 6.40
N ARG A 312 -8.58 -19.75 5.13
CA ARG A 312 -9.71 -20.61 4.71
C ARG A 312 -9.29 -21.90 4.01
N ASP A 313 -8.03 -22.00 3.62
CA ASP A 313 -7.39 -23.19 3.06
C ASP A 313 -5.85 -23.06 3.07
N PRO A 314 -5.09 -24.11 2.73
CA PRO A 314 -3.62 -24.06 2.69
C PRO A 314 -3.01 -23.06 1.69
N ASP A 315 -3.80 -22.58 0.72
CA ASP A 315 -3.38 -21.60 -0.29
C ASP A 315 -3.62 -20.15 0.20
N THR A 316 -4.19 -19.97 1.40
CA THR A 316 -4.37 -18.66 2.05
C THR A 316 -3.24 -18.37 3.01
N VAL A 317 -2.49 -17.30 2.76
CA VAL A 317 -1.29 -16.93 3.52
C VAL A 317 -1.47 -15.54 4.13
N VAL A 318 -1.17 -15.42 5.42
CA VAL A 318 -1.11 -14.13 6.11
C VAL A 318 0.08 -13.33 5.61
N ILE A 319 1.27 -13.92 5.67
CA ILE A 319 2.51 -13.29 5.21
C ILE A 319 3.42 -14.28 4.49
N ASP A 320 3.97 -13.86 3.36
CA ASP A 320 5.13 -14.50 2.69
C ASP A 320 6.22 -13.45 2.57
N CYS A 321 7.20 -13.50 3.48
CA CYS A 321 8.26 -12.51 3.59
C CYS A 321 9.63 -13.12 3.29
N ALA A 322 10.34 -12.49 2.36
CA ALA A 322 11.68 -12.83 1.94
C ALA A 322 12.67 -11.66 2.07
N TRP A 323 12.27 -10.54 2.68
CA TRP A 323 13.20 -9.46 3.05
C TRP A 323 14.41 -10.02 3.78
N ASP A 324 15.58 -9.43 3.58
CA ASP A 324 16.84 -9.89 4.18
C ASP A 324 17.31 -8.97 5.33
N SER A 325 16.51 -7.97 5.71
CA SER A 325 16.80 -7.10 6.85
C SER A 325 15.53 -6.50 7.45
N GLY A 326 15.68 -5.63 8.44
CA GLY A 326 14.58 -4.84 8.98
C GLY A 326 13.72 -5.57 10.03
N THR A 327 12.43 -5.25 10.08
CA THR A 327 11.51 -5.75 11.13
C THR A 327 10.13 -6.14 10.59
N VAL A 328 9.57 -7.22 11.14
CA VAL A 328 8.20 -7.67 10.91
C VAL A 328 7.55 -7.88 12.28
N HIS A 329 6.49 -7.12 12.58
CA HIS A 329 5.79 -7.20 13.86
C HIS A 329 4.31 -7.48 13.67
N PHE A 330 3.81 -8.49 14.40
CA PHE A 330 2.39 -8.73 14.62
C PHE A 330 2.09 -8.53 16.10
N ASN A 331 1.13 -7.66 16.40
CA ASN A 331 0.71 -7.34 17.76
C ASN A 331 -0.80 -7.61 17.89
N ASP A 332 -1.23 -8.43 18.85
CA ASP A 332 -2.65 -8.70 19.12
C ASP A 332 -3.45 -9.11 17.85
N CYS A 333 -2.84 -9.96 17.02
CA CYS A 333 -3.48 -10.49 15.81
C CYS A 333 -4.09 -11.87 16.07
N ASP A 334 -5.16 -12.21 15.34
CA ASP A 334 -5.84 -13.51 15.44
C ASP A 334 -6.09 -14.10 14.06
N ASP A 335 -5.51 -15.27 13.75
CA ASP A 335 -5.78 -16.03 12.52
C ASP A 335 -6.53 -17.36 12.76
N THR A 336 -7.03 -17.58 13.98
CA THR A 336 -7.54 -18.87 14.45
C THR A 336 -9.00 -19.16 14.06
N ALA A 337 -9.65 -18.26 13.33
CA ALA A 337 -11.07 -18.35 12.99
C ALA A 337 -11.48 -19.67 12.32
N ASN A 338 -10.55 -20.34 11.62
CA ASN A 338 -10.75 -21.65 11.01
C ASN A 338 -9.77 -22.72 11.50
N ALA A 339 -9.11 -22.52 12.65
CA ALA A 339 -8.13 -23.48 13.19
C ALA A 339 -8.73 -24.87 13.52
N PHE A 340 -10.05 -24.98 13.62
CA PHE A 340 -10.78 -26.24 13.84
C PHE A 340 -10.97 -27.07 12.56
N LYS A 341 -10.60 -26.55 11.39
CA LYS A 341 -10.75 -27.24 10.11
C LYS A 341 -9.62 -28.25 9.92
N SER A 342 -9.91 -29.34 9.19
CA SER A 342 -8.95 -30.43 8.97
C SER A 342 -7.67 -30.02 8.23
N PHE A 343 -7.71 -28.96 7.42
CA PHE A 343 -6.52 -28.45 6.73
C PHE A 343 -5.63 -27.59 7.62
N ALA A 344 -6.13 -27.12 8.77
CA ALA A 344 -5.47 -26.08 9.55
C ALA A 344 -4.11 -26.53 10.08
N GLU A 345 -4.02 -27.79 10.54
CA GLU A 345 -2.79 -28.37 11.09
C GLU A 345 -1.64 -28.39 10.07
N GLU A 346 -1.94 -28.69 8.81
CA GLU A 346 -0.95 -28.74 7.72
C GLU A 346 -0.73 -27.38 7.04
N SER A 347 -1.53 -26.36 7.37
CA SER A 347 -1.42 -25.05 6.76
C SER A 347 -0.17 -24.31 7.26
N SER A 348 0.38 -23.44 6.40
CA SER A 348 1.46 -22.53 6.79
C SER A 348 1.08 -21.09 6.47
N PRO A 349 0.31 -20.41 7.34
CA PRO A 349 -0.19 -19.07 7.07
C PRO A 349 0.90 -18.00 7.14
N HIS A 350 1.98 -18.26 7.87
CA HIS A 350 3.11 -17.33 7.99
C HIS A 350 4.37 -18.00 7.47
N ARG A 351 4.96 -17.42 6.42
CA ARG A 351 6.08 -17.99 5.68
C ARG A 351 7.21 -16.98 5.61
N TYR A 352 8.39 -17.42 6.00
CA TYR A 352 9.61 -16.63 6.00
C TYR A 352 10.70 -17.33 5.22
N ARG A 353 11.15 -16.73 4.11
CA ARG A 353 12.27 -17.19 3.28
C ARG A 353 13.45 -16.27 3.48
N ILE A 354 14.27 -16.60 4.46
CA ILE A 354 15.19 -15.67 5.10
C ILE A 354 16.61 -15.96 4.65
N GLY A 355 17.31 -14.91 4.23
CA GLY A 355 18.71 -14.98 3.85
C GLY A 355 19.61 -15.10 5.08
N SER A 356 20.86 -14.65 4.94
CA SER A 356 21.87 -14.75 6.00
C SER A 356 21.54 -13.91 7.24
N GLN A 357 20.78 -12.81 7.06
CA GLN A 357 20.39 -11.87 8.11
C GLN A 357 18.89 -11.94 8.40
N GLY A 358 18.04 -11.80 7.37
CA GLY A 358 16.57 -11.75 7.50
C GLY A 358 16.04 -10.59 8.37
N PRO A 359 14.71 -10.32 8.36
CA PRO A 359 14.10 -9.39 9.30
C PRO A 359 14.06 -9.96 10.72
N LEU A 360 14.11 -9.09 11.72
CA LEU A 360 13.70 -9.45 13.07
C LEU A 360 12.18 -9.63 13.09
N VAL A 361 11.70 -10.82 13.47
CA VAL A 361 10.27 -11.15 13.49
C VAL A 361 9.78 -11.20 14.93
N ARG A 362 8.69 -10.49 15.21
CA ARG A 362 8.04 -10.53 16.52
C ARG A 362 6.54 -10.77 16.38
N TYR A 363 6.04 -11.68 17.21
CA TYR A 363 4.64 -11.87 17.49
C TYR A 363 4.42 -11.56 18.97
N ASP A 364 3.49 -10.68 19.27
CA ASP A 364 3.16 -10.25 20.63
C ASP A 364 1.66 -10.43 20.87
N SER A 365 1.31 -11.21 21.90
CA SER A 365 -0.06 -11.42 22.35
C SER A 365 -1.01 -11.93 21.25
N CYS A 366 -0.50 -12.68 20.27
CA CYS A 366 -1.27 -13.16 19.12
C CYS A 366 -1.95 -14.52 19.38
N GLN A 367 -3.02 -14.80 18.62
CA GLN A 367 -3.60 -16.13 18.47
C GLN A 367 -3.30 -16.65 17.06
N LEU A 368 -2.58 -17.76 16.97
CA LEU A 368 -1.96 -18.24 15.74
C LEU A 368 -2.34 -19.69 15.46
N SER A 369 -2.45 -20.07 14.19
CA SER A 369 -2.89 -21.38 13.71
C SER A 369 -1.95 -21.99 12.68
N GLY A 370 -2.02 -23.31 12.54
CA GLY A 370 -1.14 -24.08 11.66
C GLY A 370 0.33 -24.01 12.09
N GLN A 371 1.24 -24.20 11.13
CA GLN A 371 2.68 -24.08 11.36
C GLN A 371 3.23 -22.79 10.76
N HIS A 372 4.20 -22.17 11.41
CA HIS A 372 4.95 -21.05 10.82
C HIS A 372 6.23 -21.59 10.18
N SER A 373 6.46 -21.26 8.91
CA SER A 373 7.63 -21.74 8.17
C SER A 373 8.77 -20.72 8.17
N TYR A 374 9.97 -21.21 8.47
CA TYR A 374 11.22 -20.46 8.45
C TYR A 374 12.21 -21.24 7.59
N GLU A 375 12.23 -20.92 6.30
CA GLU A 375 13.12 -21.54 5.32
C GLU A 375 14.42 -20.74 5.21
N GLN A 376 15.54 -21.44 5.35
CA GLN A 376 16.87 -20.86 5.23
C GLN A 376 17.28 -20.80 3.76
N ASP A 377 17.62 -19.60 3.30
CA ASP A 377 18.10 -19.32 1.94
C ASP A 377 19.52 -18.73 2.00
N GLY A 378 20.50 -19.53 2.46
CA GLY A 378 21.92 -19.16 2.57
C GLY A 378 22.58 -19.47 3.92
N GLY A 379 23.89 -19.21 4.06
CA GLY A 379 24.64 -19.37 5.31
C GLY A 379 24.58 -18.12 6.19
N GLY A 380 24.53 -18.26 7.52
CA GLY A 380 24.51 -17.12 8.46
C GLY A 380 23.90 -17.47 9.82
N ALA A 381 24.00 -16.56 10.80
CA ALA A 381 23.38 -16.72 12.13
C ALA A 381 21.86 -16.47 12.13
N GLY A 382 21.32 -15.95 11.02
CA GLY A 382 19.90 -15.86 10.73
C GLY A 382 19.06 -14.94 11.62
N PRO A 383 17.83 -14.64 11.17
CA PRO A 383 16.91 -13.78 11.88
C PRO A 383 16.40 -14.46 13.15
N ARG A 384 16.15 -13.64 14.17
CA ARG A 384 15.56 -14.08 15.43
C ARG A 384 14.07 -13.82 15.37
N ALA A 385 13.28 -14.89 15.39
CA ALA A 385 11.85 -14.78 15.62
C ALA A 385 11.56 -14.91 17.12
N ARG A 386 10.70 -14.05 17.64
CA ARG A 386 10.20 -14.14 19.01
C ARG A 386 8.68 -14.16 19.02
N TYR A 387 8.13 -15.14 19.72
CA TYR A 387 6.72 -15.24 20.06
C TYR A 387 6.61 -14.95 21.56
N ASP A 388 5.79 -13.97 21.91
CA ASP A 388 5.61 -13.51 23.28
C ASP A 388 4.13 -13.55 23.63
N MET A 389 3.76 -14.24 24.72
CA MET A 389 2.38 -14.33 25.20
C MET A 389 1.37 -14.83 24.15
N CYS A 390 1.81 -15.64 23.19
CA CYS A 390 0.98 -16.12 22.09
C CYS A 390 0.23 -17.42 22.44
N ARG A 391 -0.94 -17.61 21.84
CA ARG A 391 -1.65 -18.89 21.82
C ARG A 391 -1.46 -19.56 20.47
N LEU A 392 -0.94 -20.78 20.49
CA LEU A 392 -0.65 -21.59 19.31
C LEU A 392 -1.73 -22.67 19.20
N ARG A 393 -2.48 -22.65 18.10
CA ARG A 393 -3.46 -23.67 17.75
C ARG A 393 -2.80 -24.72 16.86
N ASN A 394 -3.30 -25.94 16.96
CA ASN A 394 -2.90 -27.11 16.18
C ASN A 394 -1.54 -27.72 16.56
N HIS A 395 -0.63 -26.98 17.20
CA HIS A 395 0.70 -27.47 17.53
C HIS A 395 1.17 -26.99 18.91
N SER A 396 2.03 -27.80 19.54
CA SER A 396 2.85 -27.39 20.67
C SER A 396 3.92 -26.37 20.24
N PRO A 397 4.51 -25.58 21.15
CA PRO A 397 5.64 -24.71 20.78
C PRO A 397 6.82 -25.47 20.14
N GLN A 398 7.01 -26.75 20.46
CA GLN A 398 8.06 -27.59 19.89
C GLN A 398 7.78 -27.95 18.41
N ASP A 399 6.51 -28.11 18.04
CA ASP A 399 6.08 -28.57 16.71
C ASP A 399 5.54 -27.44 15.82
N PHE A 400 5.35 -26.24 16.37
CA PHE A 400 4.76 -25.09 15.68
C PHE A 400 5.62 -24.54 14.54
N ILE A 401 6.94 -24.76 14.59
CA ILE A 401 7.88 -24.23 13.60
C ILE A 401 8.30 -25.31 12.61
N LYS A 402 8.15 -25.00 11.32
CA LYS A 402 8.70 -25.79 10.23
C LYS A 402 9.99 -25.13 9.70
N GLY A 403 11.09 -25.87 9.66
CA GLY A 403 12.38 -25.40 9.14
C GLY A 403 13.38 -25.00 10.23
N ALA A 404 13.98 -23.82 10.14
CA ALA A 404 15.05 -23.33 11.01
C ALA A 404 14.56 -22.92 12.43
N GLY A 405 13.99 -23.88 13.17
CA GLY A 405 13.39 -23.66 14.50
C GLY A 405 14.36 -23.25 15.60
N ASP A 406 15.66 -23.51 15.44
CA ASP A 406 16.73 -23.10 16.37
C ASP A 406 16.85 -21.57 16.52
N ARG A 407 16.24 -20.82 15.60
CA ARG A 407 16.23 -19.35 15.55
C ARG A 407 14.96 -18.72 16.10
N VAL A 408 14.03 -19.56 16.56
CA VAL A 408 12.74 -19.13 17.09
C VAL A 408 12.74 -19.28 18.60
N LYS A 409 12.30 -18.24 19.30
CA LYS A 409 12.10 -18.26 20.75
C LYS A 409 10.64 -18.05 21.10
N PHE A 410 10.10 -18.95 21.91
CA PHE A 410 8.81 -18.78 22.56
C PHE A 410 9.01 -18.28 24.00
N VAL A 411 8.22 -17.29 24.40
CA VAL A 411 8.18 -16.73 25.75
C VAL A 411 6.72 -16.72 26.19
N ASP A 412 6.43 -17.45 27.27
CA ASP A 412 5.10 -17.51 27.89
C ASP A 412 3.95 -17.87 26.92
N CYS A 413 4.26 -18.67 25.89
CA CYS A 413 3.29 -19.12 24.90
C CYS A 413 2.59 -20.41 25.34
N LEU A 414 1.32 -20.57 24.94
CA LEU A 414 0.52 -21.76 25.21
C LEU A 414 0.16 -22.46 23.90
N GLY A 415 0.52 -23.74 23.76
CA GLY A 415 0.12 -24.59 22.63
C GLY A 415 -0.96 -25.60 23.02
N SER A 416 -1.68 -26.11 22.02
CA SER A 416 -2.71 -27.16 22.19
C SER A 416 -2.58 -28.27 21.16
#